data_AF-A0A7J4Q2G1-F1
#
_entry.id   AF-A0A7J4Q2G1-F1
#
_cell.length_a   1.000
_cell.length_b   1.000
_cell.length_c   1.000
_cell.angle_alpha   90.00
_cell.angle_beta   90.00
_cell.angle_gamma   90.00
#
_symmetry.space_group_name_H-M   'P 1'
#
loop_
_entity.id
_entity.type
_entity.pdbx_description
1 polymer ?
#
loop_
_entity_poly.entity_id
_entity_poly.type
_entity_poly.pdbx_seq_one_letter_code
_entity_poly.pdbx_strand_id
1 'polypeptide(L)'
;MTDIAGLLRRLEKGGIPISQAIKEAMMSVDIEDFTDYDTEVFYVDRPVPFMETDQGAIKTISAPHMVATLLHHMELKAGEEVVILGAKGGYIAALVARIVGSEGVVRVLDPSMDAVLHVRSRLTHWPTVETRELESVDVAPVAFPGEIHRVLITGQLSAPPTWMTDRLVEGGFILAPIGTKGSQQLVKIERQGEELMPTELGPVAFGPVDVRNAEPGPMNADELADLLELAIQTCEDLELIEDEERYALEDLVVNLRDLPDDLPPPGEGGMPMEEHPMIQLMWQAAPSFFRLWPMLQTMIHPNLAQPGAPDLDDDEDDGSDFQP
;
A
#
# COMPACT_ATOMS: atom_id res chain seq x y z
N MET A 1 6.72 22.81 4.84
CA MET A 1 5.58 23.38 5.59
C MET A 1 4.57 22.26 5.80
N THR A 2 4.35 21.85 7.05
CA THR A 2 3.43 20.76 7.43
C THR A 2 1.97 21.24 7.36
N ASP A 3 1.39 21.29 6.16
CA ASP A 3 0.01 21.77 5.92
C ASP A 3 -0.94 20.62 5.58
N ILE A 4 -1.46 19.95 6.62
CA ILE A 4 -2.46 18.88 6.46
C ILE A 4 -3.74 19.41 5.81
N ALA A 5 -4.14 20.66 6.10
CA ALA A 5 -5.37 21.24 5.56
C ALA A 5 -5.25 21.52 4.05
N GLY A 6 -4.07 21.96 3.61
CA GLY A 6 -3.72 22.08 2.20
C GLY A 6 -3.75 20.73 1.49
N LEU A 7 -3.12 19.70 2.08
CA LEU A 7 -3.13 18.34 1.54
C LEU A 7 -4.56 17.80 1.37
N LEU A 8 -5.39 17.87 2.40
CA LEU A 8 -6.78 17.39 2.33
C LEU A 8 -7.60 18.11 1.26
N ARG A 9 -7.41 19.43 1.08
CA ARG A 9 -8.06 20.17 -0.01
C ARG A 9 -7.64 19.69 -1.39
N ARG A 10 -6.35 19.38 -1.58
CA ARG A 10 -5.86 18.84 -2.87
C ARG A 10 -6.43 17.46 -3.14
N LEU A 11 -6.50 16.59 -2.13
CA LEU A 11 -7.15 15.27 -2.26
C LEU A 11 -8.64 15.37 -2.62
N GLU A 12 -9.38 16.26 -1.97
CA GLU A 12 -10.80 16.53 -2.29
C GLU A 12 -10.94 17.04 -3.75
N LYS A 13 -10.07 17.96 -4.18
CA LYS A 13 -10.01 18.46 -5.58
C LYS A 13 -9.69 17.35 -6.58
N GLY A 14 -8.82 16.41 -6.19
CA GLY A 14 -8.45 15.21 -6.95
C GLY A 14 -9.50 14.10 -6.97
N GLY A 15 -10.68 14.33 -6.36
CA GLY A 15 -11.80 13.39 -6.40
C GLY A 15 -11.77 12.31 -5.31
N ILE A 16 -10.84 12.37 -4.36
CA ILE A 16 -10.82 11.46 -3.22
C ILE A 16 -11.94 11.86 -2.25
N PRO A 17 -12.88 10.95 -1.92
CA PRO A 17 -14.00 11.28 -1.05
C PRO A 17 -13.57 11.38 0.41
N ILE A 18 -13.65 12.59 0.97
CA ILE A 18 -13.29 12.87 2.37
C ILE A 18 -14.53 13.37 3.11
N SER A 19 -15.05 12.55 4.02
CA SER A 19 -16.16 12.97 4.89
C SER A 19 -15.67 13.92 5.98
N GLN A 20 -16.60 14.65 6.61
CA GLN A 20 -16.26 15.55 7.72
C GLN A 20 -15.56 14.80 8.87
N ALA A 21 -16.00 13.58 9.19
CA ALA A 21 -15.38 12.76 10.24
C ALA A 21 -13.93 12.36 9.88
N ILE A 22 -13.67 12.01 8.61
CA ILE A 22 -12.32 11.68 8.14
C ILE A 22 -11.43 12.92 8.20
N LYS A 23 -11.94 14.07 7.74
CA LYS A 23 -11.24 15.36 7.76
C LYS A 23 -10.86 15.75 9.19
N GLU A 24 -11.81 15.67 10.12
CA GLU A 24 -11.56 15.96 11.54
C GLU A 24 -10.55 14.99 12.16
N ALA A 25 -10.63 13.69 11.85
CA ALA A 25 -9.68 12.71 12.33
C ALA A 25 -8.26 13.02 11.84
N MET A 26 -8.07 13.20 10.53
CA MET A 26 -6.76 13.48 9.93
C MET A 26 -6.17 14.83 10.34
N MET A 27 -6.99 15.83 10.66
CA MET A 27 -6.51 17.10 11.22
C MET A 27 -6.14 17.01 12.72
N SER A 28 -6.58 15.97 13.42
CA SER A 28 -6.41 15.85 14.88
C SER A 28 -5.33 14.85 15.31
N VAL A 29 -4.78 14.10 14.36
CA VAL A 29 -3.78 13.05 14.60
C VAL A 29 -2.56 13.41 13.78
N ASP A 30 -1.45 13.71 14.47
CA ASP A 30 -0.20 14.11 13.84
C ASP A 30 0.56 12.85 13.37
N ILE A 31 1.01 12.83 12.12
CA ILE A 31 1.72 11.66 11.54
C ILE A 31 3.07 11.43 12.22
N GLU A 32 3.68 12.51 12.71
CA GLU A 32 4.94 12.55 13.46
C GLU A 32 4.90 11.71 14.73
N ASP A 33 3.74 11.49 15.33
CA ASP A 33 3.61 10.63 16.52
C ASP A 33 3.87 9.15 16.20
N PHE A 34 3.80 8.76 14.92
CA PHE A 34 3.83 7.36 14.47
C PHE A 34 5.15 6.93 13.81
N THR A 35 6.08 7.86 13.62
CA THR A 35 7.36 7.61 12.96
C THR A 35 8.45 8.56 13.45
N ASP A 36 9.69 8.08 13.51
CA ASP A 36 10.87 8.91 13.77
C ASP A 36 11.57 9.38 12.48
N TYR A 37 11.04 8.99 11.31
CA TYR A 37 11.55 9.39 10.01
C TYR A 37 10.98 10.75 9.57
N ASP A 38 11.59 11.34 8.54
CA ASP A 38 11.11 12.58 7.95
C ASP A 38 9.69 12.42 7.37
N THR A 39 8.76 13.26 7.84
CA THR A 39 7.35 13.27 7.45
C THR A 39 7.04 14.29 6.34
N GLU A 40 8.00 15.09 5.87
CA GLU A 40 7.73 16.10 4.83
C GLU A 40 7.08 15.50 3.57
N VAL A 41 7.51 14.28 3.20
CA VAL A 41 6.97 13.55 2.03
C VAL A 41 5.48 13.18 2.20
N PHE A 42 4.99 13.05 3.44
CA PHE A 42 3.58 12.80 3.71
C PHE A 42 2.70 13.92 3.18
N TYR A 43 3.12 15.18 3.37
CA TYR A 43 2.34 16.36 3.00
C TYR A 43 2.27 16.61 1.50
N VAL A 44 3.03 15.86 0.71
CA VAL A 44 2.97 15.77 -0.76
C VAL A 44 2.44 14.41 -1.23
N ASP A 45 1.65 13.76 -0.37
CA ASP A 45 0.89 12.54 -0.68
C ASP A 45 1.76 11.30 -0.97
N ARG A 46 2.81 11.08 -0.15
CA ARG A 46 3.67 9.90 -0.24
C ARG A 46 3.62 9.02 1.01
N PRO A 47 3.89 7.72 0.88
CA PRO A 47 4.10 6.86 2.04
C PRO A 47 5.32 7.32 2.85
N VAL A 48 5.28 7.11 4.16
CA VAL A 48 6.37 7.47 5.07
C VAL A 48 6.90 6.21 5.74
N PRO A 49 8.22 5.97 5.75
CA PRO A 49 8.82 4.92 6.57
C PRO A 49 8.44 5.06 8.04
N PHE A 50 8.19 3.96 8.76
CA PHE A 50 8.06 4.00 10.23
C PHE A 50 9.04 3.08 10.94
N MET A 51 9.55 2.07 10.25
CA MET A 51 10.58 1.19 10.77
C MET A 51 11.37 0.55 9.62
N GLU A 52 12.59 0.15 9.95
CA GLU A 52 13.41 -0.74 9.14
C GLU A 52 13.57 -2.04 9.94
N THR A 53 13.41 -3.19 9.28
CA THR A 53 13.63 -4.49 9.92
C THR A 53 15.12 -4.77 10.06
N ASP A 54 15.52 -5.69 10.95
CA ASP A 54 16.92 -6.14 11.08
C ASP A 54 17.53 -6.66 9.75
N GLN A 55 16.68 -6.99 8.78
CA GLN A 55 17.04 -7.48 7.44
C GLN A 55 17.01 -6.38 6.36
N GLY A 56 16.79 -5.11 6.74
CA GLY A 56 16.87 -3.96 5.85
C GLY A 56 15.60 -3.64 5.06
N ALA A 57 14.46 -4.27 5.37
CA ALA A 57 13.20 -3.88 4.74
C ALA A 57 12.56 -2.69 5.43
N ILE A 58 12.12 -1.73 4.63
CA ILE A 58 11.43 -0.54 5.09
C ILE A 58 9.93 -0.81 5.14
N LYS A 59 9.33 -0.73 6.33
CA LYS A 59 7.87 -0.71 6.48
C LYS A 59 7.39 0.73 6.48
N THR A 60 6.31 0.98 5.74
CA THR A 60 5.77 2.31 5.51
C THR A 60 4.35 2.46 6.04
N ILE A 61 4.02 3.67 6.46
CA ILE A 61 2.65 4.18 6.62
C ILE A 61 2.17 4.57 5.21
N SER A 62 0.95 4.19 4.85
CA SER A 62 0.40 4.46 3.52
C SER A 62 0.27 5.96 3.22
N ALA A 63 0.30 6.30 1.93
CA ALA A 63 0.09 7.66 1.46
C ALA A 63 -1.28 8.23 1.91
N PRO A 64 -1.40 9.55 2.14
CA PRO A 64 -2.64 10.21 2.55
C PRO A 64 -3.87 9.90 1.70
N HIS A 65 -3.77 9.88 0.37
CA HIS A 65 -4.90 9.52 -0.50
C HIS A 65 -5.40 8.11 -0.20
N MET A 66 -4.48 7.17 0.00
CA MET A 66 -4.81 5.79 0.31
C MET A 66 -5.44 5.68 1.70
N VAL A 67 -4.91 6.39 2.69
CA VAL A 67 -5.52 6.47 4.04
C VAL A 67 -6.96 7.00 3.95
N ALA A 68 -7.19 8.08 3.20
CA ALA A 68 -8.51 8.65 3.02
C ALA A 68 -9.46 7.68 2.29
N THR A 69 -9.01 7.03 1.21
CA THR A 69 -9.77 6.01 0.47
C THR A 69 -10.15 4.83 1.35
N LEU A 70 -9.20 4.28 2.13
CA LEU A 70 -9.49 3.19 3.06
C LEU A 70 -10.53 3.61 4.10
N LEU A 71 -10.35 4.79 4.73
CA LEU A 71 -11.30 5.29 5.73
C LEU A 71 -12.69 5.55 5.15
N HIS A 72 -12.78 6.03 3.90
CA HIS A 72 -14.04 6.22 3.20
C HIS A 72 -14.80 4.90 3.04
N HIS A 73 -14.13 3.87 2.51
CA HIS A 73 -14.76 2.56 2.24
C HIS A 73 -14.99 1.72 3.51
N MET A 74 -14.35 2.07 4.62
CA MET A 74 -14.61 1.44 5.91
C MET A 74 -15.95 1.83 6.54
N GLU A 75 -16.63 2.87 6.04
CA GLU A 75 -18.01 3.24 6.42
C GLU A 75 -18.23 3.31 7.94
N LEU A 76 -17.22 3.79 8.65
CA LEU A 76 -17.12 3.72 10.11
C LEU A 76 -18.21 4.52 10.81
N LYS A 77 -18.73 3.98 11.91
CA LYS A 77 -19.67 4.65 12.80
C LYS A 77 -19.17 4.66 14.25
N ALA A 78 -19.68 5.61 15.02
CA ALA A 78 -19.40 5.70 16.45
C ALA A 78 -19.85 4.41 17.17
N GLY A 79 -19.00 3.91 18.07
CA GLY A 79 -19.24 2.70 18.86
C GLY A 79 -18.94 1.38 18.15
N GLU A 80 -18.46 1.39 16.90
CA GLU A 80 -18.14 0.16 16.17
C GLU A 80 -16.83 -0.49 16.65
N GLU A 81 -16.78 -1.82 16.51
CA GLU A 81 -15.55 -2.61 16.66
C GLU A 81 -14.91 -2.83 15.29
N VAL A 82 -13.63 -2.50 15.17
CA VAL A 82 -12.86 -2.58 13.93
C VAL A 82 -11.61 -3.42 14.16
N VAL A 83 -11.39 -4.39 13.29
CA VAL A 83 -10.17 -5.18 13.25
C VAL A 83 -9.28 -4.66 12.13
N ILE A 84 -8.00 -4.41 12.44
CA ILE A 84 -7.00 -3.99 11.47
C ILE A 84 -5.92 -5.08 11.42
N LEU A 85 -5.68 -5.65 10.24
CA LEU A 85 -4.58 -6.56 9.98
C LEU A 85 -3.47 -5.82 9.23
N GLY A 86 -2.27 -5.79 9.81
CA GLY A 86 -1.15 -4.95 9.39
C GLY A 86 -1.12 -3.64 10.20
N ALA A 87 -0.04 -3.43 10.94
CA ALA A 87 0.06 -2.36 11.93
C ALA A 87 0.34 -0.98 11.32
N LYS A 88 1.11 -0.93 10.22
CA LYS A 88 1.41 0.27 9.40
C LYS A 88 1.70 1.53 10.24
N GLY A 89 2.58 1.41 11.23
CA GLY A 89 2.96 2.50 12.14
C GLY A 89 1.91 2.92 13.15
N GLY A 90 0.65 2.46 13.05
CA GLY A 90 -0.43 2.75 13.98
C GLY A 90 -1.26 4.00 13.63
N TYR A 91 -0.87 4.75 12.60
CA TYR A 91 -1.54 6.00 12.21
C TYR A 91 -3.01 5.76 11.83
N ILE A 92 -3.29 4.81 10.94
CA ILE A 92 -4.67 4.49 10.54
C ILE A 92 -5.50 3.96 11.72
N ALA A 93 -4.88 3.23 12.66
CA ALA A 93 -5.55 2.75 13.86
C ALA A 93 -5.98 3.90 14.78
N ALA A 94 -5.14 4.94 14.92
CA ALA A 94 -5.50 6.16 15.64
C ALA A 94 -6.65 6.92 14.96
N LEU A 95 -6.62 7.04 13.62
CA LEU A 95 -7.70 7.67 12.87
C LEU A 95 -9.04 6.92 13.04
N VAL A 96 -9.00 5.59 12.93
CA VAL A 96 -10.19 4.75 13.16
C VAL A 96 -10.68 4.93 14.59
N ALA A 97 -9.80 4.85 15.59
CA ALA A 97 -10.14 5.03 17.01
C ALA A 97 -10.78 6.39 17.29
N ARG A 98 -10.32 7.44 16.60
CA ARG A 98 -10.91 8.77 16.66
C ARG A 98 -12.33 8.83 16.10
N ILE A 99 -12.59 8.14 14.98
CA ILE A 99 -13.89 8.12 14.31
C ILE A 99 -14.91 7.27 15.09
N VAL A 100 -14.52 6.09 15.58
CA VAL A 100 -15.42 5.21 16.35
C VAL A 100 -15.63 5.72 17.78
N GLY A 101 -14.72 6.53 18.31
CA GLY A 101 -14.85 7.20 19.60
C GLY A 101 -14.65 6.27 20.81
N SER A 102 -14.97 6.78 22.01
CA SER A 102 -14.69 6.10 23.28
C SER A 102 -15.46 4.80 23.53
N GLU A 103 -16.61 4.65 22.87
CA GLU A 103 -17.44 3.44 22.97
C GLU A 103 -17.06 2.38 21.93
N GLY A 104 -16.19 2.72 20.97
CA GLY A 104 -15.68 1.80 19.96
C GLY A 104 -14.40 1.11 20.40
N VAL A 105 -13.99 0.11 19.62
CA VAL A 105 -12.75 -0.64 19.88
C VAL A 105 -12.01 -0.89 18.56
N VAL A 106 -10.70 -0.67 18.56
CA VAL A 106 -9.84 -0.96 17.41
C VAL A 106 -8.84 -2.04 17.80
N ARG A 107 -8.83 -3.16 17.08
CA ARG A 107 -7.89 -4.25 17.32
C ARG A 107 -6.88 -4.32 16.20
N VAL A 108 -5.63 -3.99 16.49
CA VAL A 108 -4.52 -4.06 15.55
C VAL A 108 -3.82 -5.40 15.71
N LEU A 109 -3.77 -6.16 14.61
CA LEU A 109 -3.14 -7.46 14.50
C LEU A 109 -2.00 -7.37 13.49
N ASP A 110 -0.82 -7.90 13.80
CA ASP A 110 0.29 -7.96 12.86
C ASP A 110 1.16 -9.18 13.16
N PRO A 111 1.65 -9.91 12.14
CA PRO A 111 2.52 -11.08 12.36
C PRO A 111 3.94 -10.69 12.78
N SER A 112 4.34 -9.43 12.69
CA SER A 112 5.66 -8.94 13.07
C SER A 112 5.63 -8.34 14.48
N MET A 113 6.29 -9.01 15.44
CA MET A 113 6.41 -8.53 16.81
C MET A 113 6.97 -7.10 16.87
N ASP A 114 7.98 -6.77 16.07
CA ASP A 114 8.60 -5.45 16.08
C ASP A 114 7.62 -4.35 15.65
N ALA A 115 6.77 -4.63 14.65
CA ALA A 115 5.70 -3.73 14.25
C ALA A 115 4.66 -3.55 15.37
N VAL A 116 4.29 -4.64 16.06
CA VAL A 116 3.36 -4.58 17.21
C VAL A 116 3.96 -3.76 18.35
N LEU A 117 5.24 -3.94 18.67
CA LEU A 117 5.92 -3.20 19.71
C LEU A 117 6.04 -1.71 19.37
N HIS A 118 6.39 -1.38 18.12
CA HIS A 118 6.40 -0.02 17.62
C HIS A 118 5.04 0.64 17.82
N VAL A 119 3.97 0.03 17.29
CA VAL A 119 2.62 0.59 17.40
C VAL A 119 2.14 0.70 18.84
N ARG A 120 2.43 -0.29 19.69
CA ARG A 120 2.11 -0.24 21.12
C ARG A 120 2.80 0.94 21.81
N SER A 121 4.04 1.27 21.42
CA SER A 121 4.77 2.42 21.98
C SER A 121 4.20 3.77 21.53
N ARG A 122 3.63 3.85 20.32
CA ARG A 122 3.03 5.10 19.77
C ARG A 122 1.59 5.29 20.21
N LEU A 123 0.87 4.21 20.50
CA LEU A 123 -0.54 4.23 20.87
C LEU A 123 -0.82 4.20 22.38
N THR A 124 0.14 4.52 23.24
CA THR A 124 -0.02 4.46 24.71
C THR A 124 -1.15 5.32 25.26
N HIS A 125 -1.54 6.37 24.54
CA HIS A 125 -2.60 7.30 24.92
C HIS A 125 -3.96 7.03 24.24
N TRP A 126 -4.09 5.88 23.57
CA TRP A 126 -5.30 5.48 22.85
C TRP A 126 -5.99 4.31 23.54
N PRO A 127 -6.87 4.56 24.54
CA PRO A 127 -7.42 3.52 25.41
C PRO A 127 -8.35 2.53 24.69
N THR A 128 -8.84 2.89 23.50
CA THR A 128 -9.71 2.04 22.67
C THR A 128 -8.95 1.20 21.67
N VAL A 129 -7.60 1.29 21.63
CA VAL A 129 -6.78 0.49 20.71
C VAL A 129 -6.09 -0.65 21.45
N GLU A 130 -6.29 -1.87 20.95
CA GLU A 130 -5.60 -3.06 21.42
C GLU A 130 -4.69 -3.63 20.34
N THR A 131 -3.42 -3.87 20.67
CA THR A 131 -2.43 -4.43 19.74
C THR A 131 -2.08 -5.88 20.10
N ARG A 132 -2.09 -6.80 19.14
CA ARG A 132 -1.66 -8.20 19.34
C ARG A 132 -0.80 -8.69 18.18
N GLU A 133 0.21 -9.48 18.52
CA GLU A 133 0.95 -10.26 17.55
C GLU A 133 0.11 -11.45 17.08
N LEU A 134 0.20 -11.75 15.79
CA LEU A 134 -0.28 -13.00 15.22
C LEU A 134 0.87 -13.97 15.06
N GLU A 135 0.63 -15.25 15.38
CA GLU A 135 1.53 -16.29 14.92
C GLU A 135 1.49 -16.28 13.38
N SER A 136 0.35 -16.55 12.77
CA SER A 136 0.18 -16.52 11.30
C SER A 136 -1.11 -15.79 10.95
N VAL A 137 -1.12 -15.15 9.78
CA VAL A 137 -2.30 -14.47 9.23
C VAL A 137 -3.50 -15.44 9.08
N ASP A 138 -3.24 -16.71 8.79
CA ASP A 138 -4.25 -17.75 8.62
C ASP A 138 -4.80 -18.32 9.94
N VAL A 139 -4.22 -17.94 11.08
CA VAL A 139 -4.58 -18.48 12.39
C VAL A 139 -5.19 -17.40 13.26
N ALA A 140 -6.43 -17.62 13.70
CA ALA A 140 -7.08 -16.72 14.64
C ALA A 140 -6.30 -16.65 15.97
N PRO A 141 -6.08 -15.44 16.53
CA PRO A 141 -5.45 -15.32 17.83
C PRO A 141 -6.29 -16.00 18.93
N VAL A 142 -5.60 -16.50 19.95
CA VAL A 142 -6.24 -17.13 21.10
C VAL A 142 -7.18 -16.14 21.79
N ALA A 143 -8.41 -16.60 22.10
CA ALA A 143 -9.46 -15.78 22.70
C ALA A 143 -9.79 -14.50 21.92
N PHE A 144 -9.67 -14.53 20.59
CA PHE A 144 -10.18 -13.47 19.73
C PHE A 144 -11.72 -13.47 19.70
N PRO A 145 -12.39 -12.31 19.68
CA PRO A 145 -13.85 -12.23 19.60
C PRO A 145 -14.46 -13.09 18.50
N GLY A 146 -15.68 -13.56 18.77
CA GLY A 146 -16.40 -14.48 17.88
C GLY A 146 -17.03 -13.78 16.67
N GLU A 147 -17.56 -12.57 16.86
CA GLU A 147 -18.28 -11.81 15.83
C GLU A 147 -17.43 -10.64 15.34
N ILE A 148 -17.38 -10.43 14.03
CA ILE A 148 -16.58 -9.38 13.38
C ILE A 148 -17.48 -8.55 12.47
N HIS A 149 -17.42 -7.23 12.64
CA HIS A 149 -18.27 -6.27 11.92
C HIS A 149 -17.52 -5.56 10.79
N ARG A 150 -16.29 -5.13 11.06
CA ARG A 150 -15.45 -4.39 10.11
C ARG A 150 -14.02 -4.90 10.20
N VAL A 151 -13.45 -5.27 9.08
CA VAL A 151 -12.03 -5.61 8.97
C VAL A 151 -11.37 -4.74 7.91
N LEU A 152 -10.23 -4.18 8.26
CA LEU A 152 -9.33 -3.54 7.32
C LEU A 152 -8.03 -4.36 7.25
N ILE A 153 -7.69 -4.86 6.08
CA ILE A 153 -6.39 -5.47 5.83
C ILE A 153 -5.52 -4.44 5.11
N THR A 154 -4.35 -4.14 5.66
CA THR A 154 -3.44 -3.11 5.14
C THR A 154 -2.18 -3.70 4.52
N GLY A 155 -2.28 -4.89 3.95
CA GLY A 155 -1.23 -5.51 3.15
C GLY A 155 -1.83 -6.48 2.15
N GLN A 156 -1.06 -6.79 1.11
CA GLN A 156 -1.48 -7.67 0.04
C GLN A 156 -1.66 -9.11 0.53
N LEU A 157 -2.74 -9.74 0.07
CA LEU A 157 -3.07 -11.16 0.25
C LEU A 157 -3.61 -11.76 -1.05
N SER A 158 -3.52 -13.09 -1.18
CA SER A 158 -4.20 -13.84 -2.24
C SER A 158 -5.70 -14.00 -1.96
N ALA A 159 -6.07 -14.15 -0.68
CA ALA A 159 -7.44 -14.19 -0.19
C ALA A 159 -7.47 -13.78 1.30
N PRO A 160 -8.61 -13.31 1.83
CA PRO A 160 -8.73 -13.04 3.26
C PRO A 160 -8.66 -14.34 4.09
N PRO A 161 -8.15 -14.28 5.33
CA PRO A 161 -8.12 -15.45 6.21
C PRO A 161 -9.51 -16.01 6.49
N THR A 162 -9.66 -17.33 6.38
CA THR A 162 -10.95 -18.01 6.55
C THR A 162 -11.59 -17.75 7.91
N TRP A 163 -10.77 -17.66 8.97
CA TRP A 163 -11.26 -17.39 10.31
C TRP A 163 -11.87 -15.99 10.45
N MET A 164 -11.48 -15.01 9.61
CA MET A 164 -12.11 -13.69 9.57
C MET A 164 -13.42 -13.76 8.80
N THR A 165 -13.41 -14.38 7.61
CA THR A 165 -14.61 -14.49 6.76
C THR A 165 -15.71 -15.30 7.42
N ASP A 166 -15.38 -16.37 8.13
CA ASP A 166 -16.35 -17.23 8.83
C ASP A 166 -17.02 -16.52 10.01
N ARG A 167 -16.36 -15.51 10.58
CA ARG A 167 -16.81 -14.75 11.74
C ARG A 167 -17.48 -13.41 11.38
N LEU A 168 -17.57 -13.08 10.09
CA LEU A 168 -18.32 -11.91 9.64
C LEU A 168 -19.80 -12.06 9.97
N VAL A 169 -20.34 -11.08 10.69
CA VAL A 169 -21.78 -10.93 10.92
C VAL A 169 -22.49 -10.45 9.66
N GLU A 170 -23.81 -10.57 9.62
CA GLU A 170 -24.64 -10.02 8.54
C GLU A 170 -24.39 -8.52 8.34
N GLY A 171 -24.10 -8.09 7.11
CA GLY A 171 -23.71 -6.71 6.78
C GLY A 171 -22.33 -6.30 7.30
N GLY A 172 -21.58 -7.24 7.89
CA GLY A 172 -20.17 -7.10 8.19
C GLY A 172 -19.33 -7.26 6.91
N PHE A 173 -18.15 -6.63 6.86
CA PHE A 173 -17.29 -6.76 5.69
C PHE A 173 -15.79 -6.71 6.01
N ILE A 174 -15.01 -7.24 5.06
CA ILE A 174 -13.55 -7.11 4.98
C ILE A 174 -13.22 -6.19 3.82
N LEU A 175 -12.36 -5.20 4.06
CA LEU A 175 -11.74 -4.36 3.04
C LEU A 175 -10.26 -4.75 2.94
N ALA A 176 -9.83 -5.25 1.78
CA ALA A 176 -8.48 -5.79 1.62
C ALA A 176 -7.92 -5.58 0.20
N PRO A 177 -6.61 -5.31 0.06
CA PRO A 177 -5.88 -5.48 -1.19
C PRO A 177 -5.74 -6.97 -1.53
N ILE A 178 -6.37 -7.40 -2.62
CA ILE A 178 -6.35 -8.79 -3.10
C ILE A 178 -5.75 -8.86 -4.50
N GLY A 179 -4.80 -9.77 -4.70
CA GLY A 179 -4.16 -10.01 -5.98
C GLY A 179 -2.68 -10.31 -5.83
N THR A 180 -1.92 -10.22 -6.93
CA THR A 180 -0.46 -10.35 -6.92
C THR A 180 0.19 -9.02 -6.53
N LYS A 181 1.51 -8.98 -6.28
CA LYS A 181 2.19 -7.72 -5.95
C LYS A 181 2.04 -6.66 -7.06
N GLY A 182 2.08 -7.09 -8.32
CA GLY A 182 1.99 -6.20 -9.49
C GLY A 182 0.56 -5.96 -10.01
N SER A 183 -0.40 -6.81 -9.63
CA SER A 183 -1.81 -6.66 -10.01
C SER A 183 -2.72 -7.00 -8.83
N GLN A 184 -2.97 -5.99 -7.98
CA GLN A 184 -3.88 -6.09 -6.84
C GLN A 184 -5.00 -5.06 -6.91
N GLN A 185 -6.20 -5.48 -6.49
CA GLN A 185 -7.41 -4.67 -6.40
C GLN A 185 -7.76 -4.46 -4.94
N LEU A 186 -8.25 -3.28 -4.59
CA LEU A 186 -8.93 -3.08 -3.32
C LEU A 186 -10.32 -3.72 -3.42
N VAL A 187 -10.60 -4.71 -2.59
CA VAL A 187 -11.86 -5.46 -2.61
C VAL A 187 -12.58 -5.29 -1.27
N LYS A 188 -13.88 -4.95 -1.33
CA LYS A 188 -14.79 -5.01 -0.20
C LYS A 188 -15.60 -6.30 -0.29
N ILE A 189 -15.47 -7.17 0.70
CA ILE A 189 -16.15 -8.47 0.77
C ILE A 189 -17.18 -8.41 1.89
N GLU A 190 -18.45 -8.28 1.55
CA GLU A 190 -19.56 -8.14 2.50
C GLU A 190 -20.29 -9.47 2.71
N ARG A 191 -20.68 -9.76 3.96
CA ARG A 191 -21.57 -10.88 4.29
C ARG A 191 -23.02 -10.49 3.98
N GLN A 192 -23.66 -11.26 3.11
CA GLN A 192 -25.10 -11.17 2.82
C GLN A 192 -25.71 -12.58 2.93
N GLY A 193 -26.40 -12.85 4.04
CA GLY A 193 -26.90 -14.19 4.38
C GLY A 193 -25.77 -15.19 4.58
N GLU A 194 -25.77 -16.28 3.81
CA GLU A 194 -24.70 -17.30 3.83
C GLU A 194 -23.58 -17.01 2.81
N GLU A 195 -23.73 -15.96 2.00
CA GLU A 195 -22.84 -15.64 0.89
C GLU A 195 -21.88 -14.50 1.24
N LEU A 196 -20.71 -14.51 0.58
CA LEU A 196 -19.74 -13.41 0.60
C LEU A 196 -19.79 -12.71 -0.75
N MET A 197 -20.09 -11.42 -0.74
CA MET A 197 -20.29 -10.60 -1.92
C MET A 197 -19.09 -9.67 -2.11
N PRO A 198 -18.15 -9.98 -3.04
CA PRO A 198 -17.02 -9.12 -3.34
C PRO A 198 -17.43 -7.95 -4.23
N THR A 199 -16.86 -6.78 -3.97
CA THR A 199 -16.94 -5.58 -4.81
C THR A 199 -15.53 -5.04 -5.02
N GLU A 200 -15.09 -4.98 -6.27
CA GLU A 200 -13.81 -4.37 -6.65
C GLU A 200 -13.93 -2.85 -6.66
N LEU A 201 -13.00 -2.17 -5.98
CA LEU A 201 -12.99 -0.72 -5.78
C LEU A 201 -11.87 -0.02 -6.55
N GLY A 202 -11.02 -0.78 -7.23
CA GLY A 202 -9.96 -0.28 -8.10
C GLY A 202 -8.56 -0.74 -7.71
N PRO A 203 -7.57 -0.48 -8.59
CA PRO A 203 -6.20 -0.95 -8.42
C PRO A 203 -5.50 -0.23 -7.27
N VAL A 204 -4.68 -0.96 -6.52
CA VAL A 204 -3.88 -0.42 -5.42
C VAL A 204 -2.49 -1.06 -5.42
N ALA A 205 -1.58 -0.56 -4.57
CA ALA A 205 -0.26 -1.15 -4.40
C ALA A 205 0.10 -1.22 -2.91
N PHE A 206 0.03 -2.42 -2.34
CA PHE A 206 0.47 -2.74 -0.99
C PHE A 206 1.54 -3.82 -1.00
N GLY A 207 2.49 -3.70 -0.07
CA GLY A 207 3.37 -4.80 0.28
C GLY A 207 2.61 -5.95 0.97
N PRO A 208 3.14 -7.17 0.93
CA PRO A 208 2.54 -8.35 1.57
C PRO A 208 2.35 -8.16 3.08
N VAL A 209 1.25 -8.72 3.62
CA VAL A 209 0.92 -8.61 5.05
C VAL A 209 1.59 -9.67 5.94
N ASP A 210 1.87 -10.87 5.40
CA ASP A 210 2.38 -12.02 6.17
C ASP A 210 3.89 -11.98 6.46
N VAL A 211 4.54 -10.84 6.19
CA VAL A 211 6.00 -10.77 6.28
C VAL A 211 6.42 -10.45 7.70
N ARG A 212 6.47 -11.51 8.52
CA ARG A 212 6.98 -11.53 9.91
C ARG A 212 8.30 -10.76 10.02
N ASN A 213 9.20 -10.98 9.04
CA ASN A 213 10.42 -10.24 8.80
C ASN A 213 10.43 -9.85 7.32
N ALA A 214 10.05 -8.63 6.98
CA ALA A 214 10.11 -8.19 5.59
C ALA A 214 11.54 -8.40 5.06
N GLU A 215 11.68 -9.33 4.12
CA GLU A 215 12.80 -9.36 3.20
C GLU A 215 12.42 -8.40 2.07
N PRO A 216 13.26 -7.42 1.69
CA PRO A 216 13.26 -6.98 0.31
C PRO A 216 13.81 -8.16 -0.48
N GLY A 217 12.94 -9.14 -0.76
CA GLY A 217 13.28 -10.21 -1.67
C GLY A 217 13.63 -9.58 -3.03
N PRO A 218 14.65 -10.09 -3.74
CA PRO A 218 14.88 -9.63 -5.10
C PRO A 218 13.61 -9.86 -5.92
N MET A 219 13.32 -8.92 -6.81
CA MET A 219 12.16 -9.00 -7.70
C MET A 219 12.23 -10.32 -8.49
N ASN A 220 11.18 -11.12 -8.43
CA ASN A 220 11.10 -12.34 -9.24
C ASN A 220 10.63 -12.01 -10.68
N ALA A 221 10.67 -13.00 -11.57
CA ALA A 221 10.37 -12.80 -12.99
C ALA A 221 8.93 -12.33 -13.24
N ASP A 222 7.95 -12.92 -12.54
CA ASP A 222 6.55 -12.53 -12.64
C ASP A 222 6.30 -11.11 -12.09
N GLU A 223 6.96 -10.76 -10.99
CA GLU A 223 6.89 -9.42 -10.40
C GLU A 223 7.44 -8.36 -11.35
N LEU A 224 8.54 -8.66 -12.05
CA LEU A 224 9.09 -7.78 -13.07
C LEU A 224 8.16 -7.69 -14.29
N ALA A 225 7.58 -8.81 -14.73
CA ALA A 225 6.65 -8.85 -15.85
C ALA A 225 5.41 -7.98 -15.57
N ASP A 226 4.77 -8.14 -14.41
CA ASP A 226 3.60 -7.35 -14.01
C ASP A 226 3.94 -5.83 -13.98
N LEU A 227 5.12 -5.45 -13.48
CA LEU A 227 5.55 -4.05 -13.46
C LEU A 227 5.79 -3.47 -14.86
N LEU A 228 6.35 -4.27 -15.76
CA LEU A 228 6.58 -3.86 -17.15
C LEU A 228 5.25 -3.71 -17.90
N GLU A 229 4.28 -4.61 -17.70
CA GLU A 229 2.92 -4.47 -18.26
C GLU A 229 2.25 -3.17 -17.80
N LEU A 230 2.32 -2.86 -16.49
CA LEU A 230 1.80 -1.61 -15.95
C LEU A 230 2.50 -0.39 -16.56
N ALA A 231 3.83 -0.46 -16.74
CA ALA A 231 4.59 0.61 -17.33
C ALA A 231 4.27 0.82 -18.83
N ILE A 232 4.07 -0.26 -19.59
CA ILE A 232 3.63 -0.19 -21.00
C ILE A 232 2.28 0.52 -21.06
N GLN A 233 1.29 0.07 -20.27
CA GLN A 233 -0.03 0.68 -20.23
C GLN A 233 0.05 2.17 -19.89
N THR A 234 0.85 2.52 -18.87
CA THR A 234 1.01 3.91 -18.44
C THR A 234 1.67 4.76 -19.54
N CYS A 235 2.67 4.23 -20.25
CA CYS A 235 3.32 4.96 -21.32
C CYS A 235 2.44 5.07 -22.58
N GLU A 236 1.59 4.09 -22.85
CA GLU A 236 0.57 4.16 -23.91
C GLU A 236 -0.45 5.26 -23.61
N ASP A 237 -0.99 5.29 -22.39
CA ASP A 237 -1.98 6.28 -21.96
C ASP A 237 -1.44 7.72 -22.03
N LEU A 238 -0.12 7.89 -21.85
CA LEU A 238 0.56 9.18 -21.91
C LEU A 238 1.16 9.50 -23.29
N GLU A 239 0.99 8.63 -24.30
CA GLU A 239 1.62 8.75 -25.62
C GLU A 239 3.16 8.88 -25.56
N LEU A 240 3.80 8.25 -24.57
CA LEU A 240 5.25 8.32 -24.31
C LEU A 240 6.06 7.16 -24.89
N ILE A 241 5.39 6.14 -25.45
CA ILE A 241 6.00 4.91 -25.99
C ILE A 241 5.80 4.78 -27.50
N GLU A 242 6.84 4.36 -28.21
CA GLU A 242 6.77 4.03 -29.63
C GLU A 242 6.45 2.54 -29.85
N ASP A 243 5.84 2.19 -30.98
CA ASP A 243 5.45 0.81 -31.30
C ASP A 243 6.62 -0.19 -31.16
N GLU A 244 7.82 0.20 -31.59
CA GLU A 244 9.01 -0.67 -31.51
C GLU A 244 9.43 -0.95 -30.05
N GLU A 245 9.31 0.05 -29.17
CA GLU A 245 9.61 -0.07 -27.74
C GLU A 245 8.52 -0.89 -27.03
N ARG A 246 7.25 -0.66 -27.39
CA ARG A 246 6.09 -1.40 -26.91
C ARG A 246 6.25 -2.90 -27.19
N TYR A 247 6.51 -3.26 -28.44
CA TYR A 247 6.68 -4.67 -28.82
C TYR A 247 7.88 -5.31 -28.11
N ALA A 248 8.99 -4.58 -27.95
CA ALA A 248 10.15 -5.10 -27.24
C ALA A 248 9.88 -5.35 -25.75
N LEU A 249 9.09 -4.49 -25.10
CA LEU A 249 8.68 -4.67 -23.71
C LEU A 249 7.63 -5.78 -23.56
N GLU A 250 6.66 -5.89 -24.48
CA GLU A 250 5.71 -7.01 -24.53
C GLU A 250 6.44 -8.36 -24.70
N ASP A 251 7.43 -8.43 -25.58
CA ASP A 251 8.27 -9.62 -25.75
C ASP A 251 9.08 -9.94 -24.48
N LEU A 252 9.62 -8.92 -23.80
CA LEU A 252 10.32 -9.12 -22.52
C LEU A 252 9.38 -9.69 -21.45
N VAL A 253 8.16 -9.17 -21.35
CA VAL A 253 7.11 -9.67 -20.44
C VAL A 253 6.82 -11.15 -20.69
N VAL A 254 6.60 -11.53 -21.95
CA VAL A 254 6.34 -12.93 -22.32
C VAL A 254 7.53 -13.82 -21.93
N ASN A 255 8.74 -13.40 -22.27
CA ASN A 255 9.95 -14.18 -21.94
C ASN A 255 10.19 -14.31 -20.43
N LEU A 256 9.80 -13.30 -19.64
CA LEU A 256 9.88 -13.35 -18.18
C LEU A 256 8.87 -14.35 -17.61
N ARG A 257 7.63 -14.37 -18.12
CA ARG A 257 6.58 -15.33 -17.71
C ARG A 257 6.88 -16.78 -18.15
N ASP A 258 7.70 -16.95 -19.18
CA ASP A 258 8.17 -18.27 -19.65
C ASP A 258 9.35 -18.82 -18.83
N LEU A 259 9.90 -18.07 -17.87
CA LEU A 259 10.91 -18.57 -16.96
C LEU A 259 10.33 -19.63 -16.01
N PRO A 260 11.15 -20.58 -15.51
CA PRO A 260 10.67 -21.61 -14.60
C PRO A 260 10.07 -21.03 -13.31
N ASP A 261 8.90 -21.51 -12.90
CA ASP A 261 8.21 -21.11 -11.65
C ASP A 261 9.08 -21.31 -10.38
N ASP A 262 10.06 -22.21 -10.44
CA ASP A 262 10.99 -22.52 -9.35
C ASP A 262 12.32 -21.76 -9.42
N LEU A 263 12.47 -20.82 -10.36
CA LEU A 263 13.67 -19.99 -10.49
C LEU A 263 13.76 -19.03 -9.29
N PRO A 264 14.80 -19.12 -8.44
CA PRO A 264 14.98 -18.21 -7.33
C PRO A 264 15.27 -16.79 -7.86
N PRO A 265 14.91 -15.72 -7.14
CA PRO A 265 15.20 -14.35 -7.58
C PRO A 265 16.70 -14.05 -7.70
N PRO A 266 17.11 -13.03 -8.49
CA PRO A 266 18.53 -12.69 -8.64
C PRO A 266 19.16 -12.26 -7.31
N GLY A 267 20.24 -12.94 -6.91
CA GLY A 267 20.88 -12.74 -5.61
C GLY A 267 20.52 -13.82 -4.58
N GLU A 268 19.53 -14.65 -4.88
CA GLU A 268 19.21 -15.88 -4.14
C GLU A 268 19.64 -17.14 -4.91
N GLY A 269 19.66 -18.30 -4.24
CA GLY A 269 19.97 -19.58 -4.90
C GLY A 269 21.45 -19.81 -5.28
N GLY A 270 22.36 -18.90 -4.91
CA GLY A 270 23.81 -19.06 -5.12
C GLY A 270 24.28 -18.90 -6.57
N MET A 271 23.40 -18.40 -7.46
CA MET A 271 23.73 -18.11 -8.85
C MET A 271 24.34 -16.70 -8.97
N PRO A 272 25.45 -16.52 -9.71
CA PRO A 272 25.98 -15.20 -10.01
C PRO A 272 24.95 -14.34 -10.76
N MET A 273 24.85 -13.04 -10.43
CA MET A 273 23.86 -12.14 -11.07
C MET A 273 23.97 -12.10 -12.60
N GLU A 274 25.19 -12.17 -13.15
CA GLU A 274 25.45 -12.15 -14.59
C GLU A 274 24.96 -13.42 -15.32
N GLU A 275 24.82 -14.51 -14.57
CA GLU A 275 24.37 -15.82 -15.07
C GLU A 275 22.87 -16.03 -14.86
N HIS A 276 22.20 -15.11 -14.17
CA HIS A 276 20.79 -15.23 -13.84
C HIS A 276 19.89 -15.04 -15.08
N PRO A 277 19.00 -16.00 -15.42
CA PRO A 277 18.16 -15.93 -16.63
C PRO A 277 17.36 -14.64 -16.75
N MET A 278 16.77 -14.17 -15.64
CA MET A 278 16.06 -12.89 -15.59
C MET A 278 16.96 -11.69 -15.94
N ILE A 279 18.19 -11.66 -15.42
CA ILE A 279 19.15 -10.56 -15.69
C ILE A 279 19.62 -10.59 -17.14
N GLN A 280 19.79 -11.79 -17.70
CA GLN A 280 20.14 -11.95 -19.11
C GLN A 280 19.04 -11.46 -20.05
N LEU A 281 17.76 -11.75 -19.74
CA LEU A 281 16.63 -11.22 -20.51
C LEU A 281 16.58 -9.69 -20.44
N MET A 282 16.77 -9.11 -19.25
CA MET A 282 16.84 -7.65 -19.10
C MET A 282 17.98 -7.04 -19.91
N TRP A 283 19.19 -7.63 -19.88
CA TRP A 283 20.33 -7.15 -20.65
C TRP A 283 20.13 -7.27 -22.16
N GLN A 284 19.48 -8.33 -22.63
CA GLN A 284 19.18 -8.51 -24.04
C GLN A 284 18.16 -7.48 -24.53
N ALA A 285 17.17 -7.15 -23.71
CA ALA A 285 16.10 -6.24 -24.08
C ALA A 285 16.44 -4.76 -23.83
N ALA A 286 17.38 -4.44 -22.93
CA ALA A 286 17.80 -3.09 -22.57
C ALA A 286 18.11 -2.14 -23.75
N PRO A 287 18.74 -2.57 -24.87
CA PRO A 287 18.96 -1.71 -26.02
C PRO A 287 17.68 -1.19 -26.67
N SER A 288 16.57 -1.92 -26.56
CA SER A 288 15.31 -1.65 -27.25
C SER A 288 14.40 -0.65 -26.53
N PHE A 289 14.65 -0.37 -25.25
CA PHE A 289 13.85 0.58 -24.45
C PHE A 289 14.72 1.55 -23.64
N PHE A 290 15.97 1.78 -24.06
CA PHE A 290 16.91 2.64 -23.35
C PHE A 290 16.38 4.06 -23.08
N ARG A 291 15.54 4.60 -23.98
CA ARG A 291 14.87 5.89 -23.80
C ARG A 291 13.88 5.88 -22.63
N LEU A 292 13.16 4.77 -22.46
CA LEU A 292 12.21 4.57 -21.38
C LEU A 292 12.89 4.13 -20.09
N TRP A 293 14.13 3.65 -20.13
CA TRP A 293 14.85 3.12 -18.97
C TRP A 293 14.85 4.06 -17.74
N PRO A 294 15.10 5.39 -17.86
CA PRO A 294 15.00 6.29 -16.70
C PRO A 294 13.58 6.39 -16.11
N MET A 295 12.55 6.29 -16.95
CA MET A 295 11.14 6.29 -16.53
C MET A 295 10.76 4.94 -15.89
N LEU A 296 11.13 3.84 -16.52
CA LEU A 296 10.97 2.49 -15.99
C LEU A 296 11.67 2.36 -14.65
N GLN A 297 12.89 2.87 -14.52
CA GLN A 297 13.61 2.92 -13.24
C GLN A 297 12.82 3.69 -12.17
N THR A 298 12.14 4.79 -12.56
CA THR A 298 11.31 5.60 -11.67
C THR A 298 9.98 4.92 -11.30
N MET A 299 9.46 4.02 -12.13
CA MET A 299 8.26 3.20 -11.88
C MET A 299 8.58 1.91 -11.10
N ILE A 300 9.78 1.34 -11.32
CA ILE A 300 10.34 0.19 -10.60
C ILE A 300 10.74 0.60 -9.17
N HIS A 301 11.15 1.85 -8.97
CA HIS A 301 11.07 2.48 -7.66
C HIS A 301 9.58 2.72 -7.34
N PRO A 302 9.06 2.28 -6.18
CA PRO A 302 7.63 2.36 -5.89
C PRO A 302 7.19 3.82 -5.76
N ASN A 303 6.82 4.43 -6.87
CA ASN A 303 6.06 5.67 -6.92
C ASN A 303 4.59 5.28 -7.00
N LEU A 304 3.99 5.11 -5.82
CA LEU A 304 2.53 5.13 -5.69
C LEU A 304 1.97 6.38 -6.38
N ALA A 305 0.79 6.25 -7.00
CA ALA A 305 0.03 7.36 -7.57
C ALA A 305 -0.03 8.55 -6.60
N GLN A 306 0.12 9.79 -7.12
CA GLN A 306 0.32 11.01 -6.32
C GLN A 306 -0.81 12.04 -6.55
N PRO A 307 -2.10 11.71 -6.33
CA PRO A 307 -3.21 12.63 -6.57
C PRO A 307 -3.17 13.89 -5.68
N GLY A 308 -2.40 13.89 -4.58
CA GLY A 308 -2.24 15.04 -3.68
C GLY A 308 -0.96 15.87 -3.87
N ALA A 309 -0.16 15.65 -4.91
CA ALA A 309 1.01 16.49 -5.20
C ALA A 309 0.59 17.94 -5.55
N PRO A 310 1.40 18.97 -5.24
CA PRO A 310 1.15 20.31 -5.76
C PRO A 310 1.23 20.31 -7.29
N ASP A 311 0.29 21.00 -7.95
CA ASP A 311 0.30 21.21 -9.40
C ASP A 311 1.62 21.94 -9.77
N LEU A 312 2.40 21.40 -10.72
CA LEU A 312 3.69 21.97 -11.15
C LEU A 312 3.55 23.22 -12.05
N ASP A 313 2.34 23.72 -12.27
CA ASP A 313 2.02 24.71 -13.29
C ASP A 313 1.65 26.12 -12.76
N ASP A 314 1.98 26.45 -11.51
CA ASP A 314 1.82 27.80 -10.96
C ASP A 314 3.13 28.32 -10.34
N ASP A 315 4.16 28.50 -11.16
CA ASP A 315 5.19 29.51 -10.89
C ASP A 315 5.10 30.59 -12.00
N GLU A 316 4.35 31.65 -11.67
CA GLU A 316 4.32 32.92 -12.39
C GLU A 316 5.72 33.55 -12.43
N ASP A 317 6.13 33.94 -13.65
CA ASP A 317 6.69 35.25 -13.98
C ASP A 317 7.68 35.84 -12.97
N ASP A 318 8.98 35.52 -13.11
CA ASP A 318 10.04 36.40 -12.61
C ASP A 318 10.92 36.84 -13.77
N GLY A 319 11.00 38.16 -13.90
CA GLY A 319 11.42 38.86 -15.10
C GLY A 319 12.87 38.58 -15.47
N SER A 320 13.08 38.17 -16.72
CA SER A 320 14.40 38.19 -17.34
C SER A 320 14.85 39.64 -17.55
N ASP A 321 15.58 40.16 -16.56
CA ASP A 321 16.35 41.39 -16.71
C ASP A 321 17.55 41.09 -17.61
N PHE A 322 17.37 41.44 -18.87
CA PHE A 322 18.34 41.36 -19.95
C PHE A 322 19.30 42.53 -19.85
N GLN A 323 20.62 42.29 -19.76
CA GLN A 323 21.65 43.27 -20.16
C GLN A 323 23.09 42.71 -20.09
N PRO A 324 24.00 43.20 -20.96
CA PRO A 324 24.23 42.84 -22.36
C PRO A 324 25.41 41.89 -22.59
#